data_AF-A0A7W8URP6-F1
#
_entry.id   AF-A0A7W8URP6-F1
#
_cell.length_a   1.000
_cell.length_b   1.000
_cell.length_c   1.000
_cell.angle_alpha   90.00
_cell.angle_beta   90.00
_cell.angle_gamma   90.00
#
_symmetry.space_group_name_H-M   'P 1'
#
loop_
_entity.id
_entity.type
_entity.pdbx_description
1 polymer ?
#
loop_
_entity_poly.entity_id
_entity_poly.type
_entity_poly.pdbx_seq_one_letter_code
_entity_poly.pdbx_strand_id
1 'polypeptide(L)'
;MIEIRQTGLPESGNHWSYGRDYMRRISAGSARKLCGLYPMPRMGYETIVAVANDGYGGKYHLCVQNISGIWFLACTSVPVADWPEIFQVKIVEPAREREDEKQAHLE
;
A
#
# COMPACT_ATOMS: atom_id res chain seq x y z
N MET A 1 7.75 13.51 -2.23
CA MET A 1 6.62 12.56 -2.30
C MET A 1 7.10 11.26 -2.92
N ILE A 2 6.81 10.10 -2.30
CA ILE A 2 7.19 8.77 -2.79
C ILE A 2 6.00 8.16 -3.52
N GLU A 3 6.20 7.73 -4.76
CA GLU A 3 5.18 7.02 -5.53
C GLU A 3 5.34 5.50 -5.40
N ILE A 4 4.23 4.83 -5.10
CA ILE A 4 4.15 3.39 -4.87
C ILE A 4 3.12 2.77 -5.80
N ARG A 5 3.58 1.84 -6.65
CA ARG A 5 2.70 1.09 -7.53
C ARG A 5 1.90 0.07 -6.73
N GLN A 6 0.57 0.21 -6.76
CA GLN A 6 -0.31 -0.83 -6.26
C GLN A 6 -0.35 -2.01 -7.23
N THR A 7 -0.52 -3.21 -6.69
CA THR A 7 -0.68 -4.44 -7.47
C THR A 7 -2.10 -5.00 -7.36
N GLY A 8 -2.95 -4.37 -6.55
CA GLY A 8 -4.35 -4.72 -6.40
C GLY A 8 -4.94 -4.19 -5.11
N LEU A 9 -6.21 -4.54 -4.89
CA LEU A 9 -6.91 -4.31 -3.63
C LEU A 9 -6.78 -5.54 -2.71
N PRO A 10 -6.89 -5.36 -1.38
CA PRO A 10 -7.04 -6.50 -0.48
C PRO A 10 -8.32 -7.28 -0.82
N GLU A 11 -8.27 -8.61 -0.64
CA GLU A 11 -9.43 -9.50 -0.81
C GLU A 11 -10.52 -9.13 0.19
N SER A 12 -11.78 -9.12 -0.25
CA SER A 12 -12.91 -8.90 0.64
C SER A 12 -13.04 -10.09 1.61
N GLY A 13 -12.90 -9.84 2.91
CA GLY A 13 -13.11 -10.85 3.97
C GLY A 13 -11.83 -11.50 4.51
N ASN A 14 -10.67 -11.31 3.87
CA ASN A 14 -9.39 -11.86 4.33
C ASN A 14 -8.43 -10.77 4.79
N HIS A 15 -8.26 -10.72 6.11
CA HIS A 15 -7.15 -10.14 6.87
C HIS A 15 -7.09 -8.62 7.12
N TRP A 16 -7.17 -8.32 8.42
CA TRP A 16 -6.97 -7.07 9.17
C TRP A 16 -7.97 -5.92 9.00
N SER A 17 -8.26 -5.30 10.14
CA SER A 17 -9.49 -4.59 10.52
C SER A 17 -9.85 -3.30 9.78
N TYR A 18 -9.17 -2.97 8.69
CA TYR A 18 -9.16 -1.61 8.14
C TYR A 18 -9.73 -1.51 6.72
N GLY A 19 -9.94 -2.62 6.03
CA GLY A 19 -10.65 -2.62 4.74
C GLY A 19 -9.91 -1.89 3.60
N ARG A 20 -10.60 -1.76 2.47
CA ARG A 20 -10.06 -1.15 1.24
C ARG A 20 -9.75 0.33 1.37
N ASP A 21 -10.15 1.01 2.43
CA ASP A 21 -9.92 2.46 2.54
C ASP A 21 -8.58 2.79 3.20
N TYR A 22 -7.95 1.81 3.86
CA TYR A 22 -6.80 2.01 4.73
C TYR A 22 -5.61 1.11 4.37
N MET A 23 -5.73 0.31 3.32
CA MET A 23 -4.72 -0.66 2.92
C MET A 23 -4.62 -0.80 1.39
N ARG A 24 -3.40 -0.99 0.87
CA ARG A 24 -3.16 -1.32 -0.54
C ARG A 24 -2.20 -2.49 -0.67
N ARG A 25 -2.50 -3.39 -1.60
CA ARG A 25 -1.55 -4.45 -1.98
C ARG A 25 -0.44 -3.82 -2.83
N ILE A 26 0.80 -4.14 -2.50
CA ILE A 26 1.98 -3.62 -3.19
C ILE A 26 2.87 -4.76 -3.67
N SER A 27 3.80 -4.46 -4.56
CA SER A 27 4.82 -5.43 -4.99
C SER A 27 5.88 -5.61 -3.90
N ALA A 28 6.60 -6.74 -3.93
CA ALA A 28 7.77 -6.95 -3.08
C ALA A 28 8.85 -5.88 -3.32
N GLY A 29 9.00 -5.39 -4.56
CA GLY A 29 9.93 -4.31 -4.89
C GLY A 29 9.53 -2.98 -4.25
N SER A 30 8.24 -2.64 -4.28
CA SER A 30 7.69 -1.47 -3.59
C SER A 30 7.88 -1.57 -2.07
N ALA A 31 7.60 -2.74 -1.49
CA ALA A 31 7.83 -3.00 -0.07
C ALA A 31 9.31 -2.83 0.30
N ARG A 32 10.21 -3.40 -0.52
CA ARG A 32 11.65 -3.29 -0.33
C ARG A 32 12.12 -1.85 -0.38
N LYS A 33 11.62 -1.07 -1.34
CA LYS A 33 11.91 0.37 -1.49
C LYS A 33 11.47 1.18 -0.28
N LEU A 34 10.25 0.93 0.22
CA LEU A 34 9.70 1.63 1.40
C LEU A 34 10.48 1.33 2.67
N CYS A 35 10.83 0.05 2.90
CA CYS A 35 11.63 -0.34 4.06
C CYS A 35 13.08 0.18 3.99
N GLY A 36 13.58 0.58 2.80
CA GLY A 36 14.94 1.10 2.64
C GLY A 36 16.01 0.13 3.14
N LEU A 37 16.84 0.60 4.07
CA LEU A 37 17.90 -0.18 4.71
C LEU A 37 17.40 -1.15 5.79
N TYR A 38 16.18 -0.96 6.31
CA TYR A 38 15.60 -1.89 7.29
C TYR A 38 15.27 -3.23 6.64
N PRO A 39 15.25 -4.36 7.37
CA PRO A 39 14.81 -5.63 6.80
C PRO A 39 13.34 -5.56 6.33
N MET A 40 12.97 -6.34 5.31
CA MET A 40 11.54 -6.53 5.01
C MET A 40 10.89 -7.33 6.15
N PRO A 41 9.62 -7.07 6.49
CA PRO A 41 8.96 -7.80 7.55
C PRO A 41 8.84 -9.29 7.20
N ARG A 42 9.08 -10.13 8.20
CA ARG A 42 8.79 -11.57 8.14
C ARG A 42 7.28 -11.78 8.03
N MET A 43 6.87 -12.95 7.56
CA MET A 43 5.45 -13.31 7.50
C MET A 43 4.78 -13.18 8.87
N GLY A 44 3.63 -12.49 8.93
CA GLY A 44 2.91 -12.18 10.16
C GLY A 44 3.39 -10.92 10.89
N TYR A 45 4.43 -10.25 10.38
CA TYR A 45 4.99 -9.03 10.97
C TYR A 45 4.78 -7.81 10.08
N GLU A 46 5.05 -6.65 10.67
CA GLU A 46 5.04 -5.37 9.99
C GLU A 46 6.29 -4.54 10.28
N THR A 47 6.52 -3.52 9.48
CA THR A 47 7.61 -2.56 9.63
C THR A 47 7.05 -1.17 9.38
N ILE A 48 7.24 -0.27 10.35
CA ILE A 48 6.86 1.13 10.23
C ILE A 48 7.81 1.79 9.22
N VAL A 49 7.25 2.37 8.16
CA VAL A 49 8.00 3.03 7.07
C VAL A 49 7.78 4.53 7.02
N ALA A 50 6.73 5.05 7.66
CA ALA A 50 6.56 6.48 7.90
C ALA A 50 5.81 6.74 9.20
N VAL A 51 6.10 7.88 9.81
CA VAL A 51 5.48 8.34 11.06
C VAL A 51 5.06 9.79 10.88
N ALA A 52 3.81 10.11 11.20
CA ALA A 52 3.27 11.46 11.22
C ALA A 52 2.68 11.79 12.59
N ASN A 53 2.64 13.07 12.95
CA ASN A 53 1.99 13.52 14.18
C ASN A 53 0.46 13.54 13.98
N ASP A 54 -0.31 13.16 14.98
CA ASP A 54 -1.78 13.21 14.93
C ASP A 54 -2.38 14.56 15.37
N GLY A 55 -1.55 15.48 15.86
CA GLY A 55 -1.97 16.79 16.36
C GLY A 55 -2.48 16.80 17.81
N TYR A 56 -2.61 15.63 18.44
CA TYR A 56 -3.10 15.43 19.81
C TYR A 56 -2.04 14.80 20.74
N GLY A 57 -0.79 14.70 20.28
CA GLY A 57 0.34 14.14 21.03
C GLY A 57 0.61 12.66 20.77
N GLY A 58 -0.17 12.02 19.91
CA GLY A 58 0.09 10.67 19.39
C GLY A 58 0.75 10.71 18.01
N LYS A 59 0.75 9.55 17.34
CA LYS A 59 1.43 9.34 16.06
C LYS A 59 0.61 8.41 15.16
N TYR A 60 0.52 8.78 13.88
CA TYR A 60 0.09 7.88 12.83
C TYR A 60 1.28 7.08 12.30
N HIS A 61 1.09 5.78 12.12
CA HIS A 61 2.09 4.89 11.56
C HIS A 61 1.62 4.34 10.22
N LEU A 62 2.48 4.48 9.21
CA LEU A 62 2.33 3.80 7.93
C LEU A 62 3.27 2.58 7.95
N CYS A 63 2.69 1.39 7.75
CA CYS A 63 3.39 0.13 7.90
C CYS A 63 3.42 -0.66 6.59
N VAL A 64 4.56 -1.24 6.27
CA VAL A 64 4.64 -2.37 5.33
C VAL A 64 4.35 -3.65 6.11
N GLN A 65 3.46 -4.49 5.60
CA GLN A 65 3.01 -5.72 6.24
C GLN A 65 3.26 -6.91 5.32
N ASN A 66 3.62 -8.05 5.89
CA ASN A 66 3.75 -9.32 5.18
C ASN A 66 2.69 -10.30 5.70
N ILE A 67 1.58 -10.39 4.98
CA ILE A 67 0.45 -11.27 5.34
C ILE A 67 0.51 -12.48 4.43
N SER A 68 0.88 -13.63 4.98
CA SER A 68 0.95 -14.90 4.23
C SER A 68 1.79 -14.83 2.95
N GLY A 69 2.87 -14.04 2.94
CA GLY A 69 3.75 -13.85 1.78
C GLY A 69 3.29 -12.76 0.81
N ILE A 70 2.18 -12.08 1.10
CA ILE A 70 1.64 -10.96 0.34
C ILE A 70 1.98 -9.65 1.05
N TRP A 71 2.45 -8.68 0.26
CA TRP A 71 2.89 -7.39 0.78
C TRP A 71 1.78 -6.35 0.71
N PHE A 72 1.58 -5.68 1.84
CA PHE A 72 0.61 -4.59 1.97
C PHE A 72 1.28 -3.34 2.53
N LEU A 73 0.78 -2.19 2.11
CA LEU A 73 1.00 -0.92 2.79
C LEU A 73 -0.29 -0.57 3.51
N ALA A 74 -0.23 -0.22 4.79
CA ALA A 74 -1.41 0.01 5.61
C ALA A 74 -1.18 1.09 6.67
N CYS A 75 -2.24 1.82 7.00
CA CYS A 75 -2.31 2.71 8.15
C CYS A 75 -3.70 2.55 8.76
N THR A 76 -3.77 2.32 10.07
CA THR A 76 -5.03 1.98 10.75
C THR A 76 -5.95 3.18 10.99
N SER A 77 -5.37 4.38 10.96
CA SER A 77 -6.03 5.60 11.42
C SER A 77 -6.19 6.65 10.33
N VAL A 78 -5.45 6.53 9.22
CA VAL A 78 -5.45 7.49 8.12
C VAL A 78 -5.84 6.77 6.83
N PRO A 79 -6.93 7.19 6.16
CA PRO A 79 -7.34 6.56 4.91
C PRO A 79 -6.33 6.85 3.80
N VAL A 80 -6.29 5.97 2.79
CA VAL A 80 -5.34 6.02 1.68
C VAL A 80 -5.42 7.34 0.90
N ALA A 81 -6.61 7.95 0.84
CA ALA A 81 -6.81 9.25 0.20
C ALA A 81 -5.94 10.36 0.80
N ASP A 82 -5.64 10.27 2.11
CA ASP A 82 -4.94 11.31 2.86
C ASP A 82 -3.43 11.02 3.00
N TRP A 83 -2.97 9.84 2.57
CA TRP A 83 -1.56 9.47 2.64
C TRP A 83 -0.60 10.42 1.89
N PRO A 84 -0.97 11.01 0.72
CA PRO A 84 -0.09 11.95 0.03
C PRO A 84 0.20 13.19 0.87
N GLU A 85 -0.75 13.66 1.66
CA GLU A 85 -0.60 14.83 2.52
C GLU A 85 0.14 14.47 3.81
N ILE A 86 -0.36 13.44 4.52
CA ILE A 86 0.11 13.07 5.86
C ILE A 86 1.48 12.38 5.85
N PHE A 87 1.68 11.45 4.93
CA PHE A 87 2.90 10.62 4.87
C PHE A 87 3.81 10.95 3.68
N GLN A 88 3.38 11.86 2.79
CA GLN A 88 4.09 12.13 1.54
C GLN A 88 4.23 10.87 0.66
N VAL A 89 3.27 9.95 0.75
CA VAL A 89 3.21 8.69 -0.02
C VAL A 89 1.98 8.68 -0.91
N LYS A 90 2.18 8.48 -2.21
CA LYS A 90 1.10 8.42 -3.21
C LYS A 90 1.02 7.03 -3.83
N ILE A 91 -0.20 6.50 -3.92
CA ILE A 91 -0.47 5.25 -4.62
C ILE A 91 -0.74 5.55 -6.08
N VAL A 92 -0.04 4.84 -6.97
CA VAL A 92 -0.27 4.91 -8.42
C VAL A 92 -0.85 3.59 -8.88
N GLU A 93 -1.98 3.66 -9.60
CA GLU A 93 -2.60 2.49 -10.21
C GLU A 93 -1.66 1.92 -11.30
N PRO A 94 -1.64 0.59 -11.50
CA PRO A 94 -1.03 0.06 -12.70
C PRO A 94 -1.78 0.66 -13.91
N ALA A 95 -1.04 1.13 -14.91
CA ALA A 95 -1.64 1.51 -16.18
C ALA A 95 -2.50 0.34 -16.66
N ARG A 96 -3.79 0.59 -16.92
CA ARG A 96 -4.62 -0.36 -17.66
C ARG A 96 -3.95 -0.52 -19.02
N GLU A 97 -3.33 -1.67 -19.26
CA GLU A 97 -3.05 -2.07 -20.63
C GLU A 97 -4.40 -2.09 -21.34
N ARG A 98 -4.50 -1.36 -22.45
CA ARG A 98 -5.73 -1.22 -23.23
C ARG A 98 -6.10 -2.59 -23.79
N GLU A 99 -7.03 -3.29 -23.14
CA GLU A 99 -7.63 -4.50 -23.71
C GLU A 99 -8.50 -4.18 -24.95
N ASP A 100 -8.79 -2.90 -25.20
CA ASP A 100 -9.62 -2.44 -26.32
C ASP A 100 -8.97 -2.55 -27.71
N GLU A 101 -7.64 -2.72 -27.83
CA GLU A 101 -6.97 -2.82 -29.15
C GLU A 101 -7.01 -4.23 -29.77
N LYS A 102 -7.42 -5.27 -29.03
CA LYS A 102 -7.51 -6.64 -29.60
C LYS A 102 -8.86 -6.95 -30.25
N GLN A 103 -9.90 -6.17 -30.00
CA GLN A 103 -11.24 -6.43 -30.56
C GLN A 103 -11.49 -5.74 -31.91
N ALA A 104 -10.74 -4.68 -32.25
CA ALA A 104 -10.89 -3.97 -33.52
C ALA A 104 -10.12 -4.59 -34.72
N HIS A 105 -9.47 -5.75 -34.53
CA HIS A 105 -8.79 -6.49 -35.60
C HIS A 105 -9.43 -7.86 -35.89
N LEU A 106 -10.62 -8.09 -35.33
CA LEU A 106 -11.40 -9.32 -35.49
C LEU A 106 -12.82 -9.06 -36.03
N GLU A 107 -13.13 -7.83 -36.44
CA GLU A 107 -14.35 -7.48 -37.19
C GLU A 107 -14.05 -7.19 -38.66
#